data_AF-A0A1I6DZ15-F1
#
_entry.id   AF-A0A1I6DZ15-F1
#
_cell.length_a   1.000
_cell.length_b   1.000
_cell.length_c   1.000
_cell.angle_alpha   90.00
_cell.angle_beta   90.00
_cell.angle_gamma   90.00
#
_symmetry.space_group_name_H-M   'P 1'
#
loop_
_entity.id
_entity.type
_entity.pdbx_description
1 polymer ?
#
loop_
_entity_poly.entity_id
_entity_poly.type
_entity_poly.pdbx_seq_one_letter_code
_entity_poly.pdbx_strand_id
1 'polypeptide(L)'
;MEVAMSGYMADKPDDPLLIVPGGQIDRKMISGTITRAQREDLQQWSCLCQLASIGALEHPISSAPGGDPPDRVWTIGDRSWGVELTELTIQEFRSGLARVRSVSRVVQRLIDEEPDRFVHLQERVVSVGDSNASASHFTTRNFSLVAEQIRDAVAEDRGCLQDNFDGIPPGDDGLPREIPYTHGRYGDIGGLVVAVDRGALGSSPTVVAGASFQLLASEVRDRLVERLKDKDRPGNDIVILTTGLPDSNGYTCPLDKWLFDMVFQHNLGSSLKLDHISGVLMHNWGTPFIGQIYRRPDADLPWSPPPGP
;
A
#
# COMPACT_ATOMS: atom_id res chain seq x y z
N MET A 1 2.00 -3.68 12.97
CA MET A 1 0.53 -3.56 12.89
C MET A 1 0.26 -2.16 12.41
N GLU A 2 -0.37 -2.01 11.24
CA GLU A 2 -0.74 -0.69 10.73
C GLU A 2 -2.12 -0.35 11.29
N VAL A 3 -2.24 0.82 11.91
CA VAL A 3 -3.49 1.31 12.47
C VAL A 3 -3.99 2.39 11.53
N ALA A 4 -5.25 2.32 11.11
CA ALA A 4 -5.90 3.42 10.44
C ALA A 4 -7.05 3.94 11.29
N MET A 5 -7.29 5.24 11.21
CA MET A 5 -8.38 5.92 11.90
C MET A 5 -9.47 6.23 10.87
N SER A 6 -10.68 5.75 11.11
CA SER A 6 -11.85 6.10 10.31
C SER A 6 -12.56 7.32 10.91
N GLY A 7 -13.14 8.15 10.06
CA GLY A 7 -13.87 9.33 10.46
C GLY A 7 -14.64 9.96 9.30
N TYR A 8 -15.03 11.21 9.47
CA TYR A 8 -15.74 12.02 8.48
C TYR A 8 -15.19 13.43 8.50
N MET A 9 -15.17 14.08 7.34
CA MET A 9 -14.86 15.51 7.27
C MET A 9 -16.09 16.34 7.66
N ALA A 10 -15.90 17.47 8.33
CA ALA A 10 -17.00 18.33 8.79
C ALA A 10 -17.85 18.87 7.62
N ASP A 11 -17.23 19.13 6.47
CA ASP A 11 -17.86 19.61 5.24
C ASP A 11 -18.32 18.48 4.30
N LYS A 12 -18.01 17.20 4.62
CA LYS A 12 -18.46 16.01 3.90
C LYS A 12 -18.90 14.91 4.88
N PRO A 13 -20.02 15.10 5.61
CA PRO A 13 -20.45 14.17 6.66
C PRO A 13 -20.86 12.78 6.13
N ASP A 14 -21.18 12.67 4.84
CA ASP A 14 -21.60 11.41 4.20
C ASP A 14 -20.47 10.73 3.40
N ASP A 15 -19.24 11.25 3.48
CA ASP A 15 -18.06 10.73 2.78
C ASP A 15 -17.04 10.21 3.79
N PRO A 16 -17.02 8.89 4.05
CA PRO A 16 -16.08 8.28 4.98
C PRO A 16 -14.63 8.63 4.62
N LEU A 17 -13.87 8.99 5.65
CA LEU A 17 -12.46 9.32 5.59
C LEU A 17 -11.66 8.24 6.33
N LEU A 18 -10.60 7.77 5.69
CA LEU A 18 -9.55 6.97 6.34
C LEU A 18 -8.28 7.81 6.44
N ILE A 19 -7.75 7.90 7.65
CA ILE A 19 -6.44 8.51 7.94
C ILE A 19 -5.51 7.40 8.36
N VAL A 20 -4.42 7.22 7.62
CA VAL A 20 -3.34 6.33 8.03
C VAL A 20 -2.17 7.17 8.51
N PRO A 21 -1.77 7.06 9.79
CA PRO A 21 -0.61 7.74 10.31
C PRO A 21 0.66 7.20 9.64
N GLY A 22 1.72 8.02 9.65
CA GLY A 22 3.01 7.60 9.12
C GLY A 22 3.52 6.33 9.79
N GLY A 23 3.82 5.31 9.00
CA GLY A 23 4.40 4.04 9.46
C GLY A 23 5.35 3.45 8.43
N GLN A 24 5.81 2.22 8.66
CA GLN A 24 6.60 1.47 7.66
C GLN A 24 5.72 1.10 6.47
N ILE A 25 5.73 1.92 5.43
CA ILE A 25 4.84 1.79 4.28
C ILE A 25 5.53 1.22 3.04
N ASP A 26 6.73 0.66 3.25
CA ASP A 26 7.51 0.02 2.20
C ASP A 26 8.07 -1.32 2.67
N ARG A 27 7.75 -2.40 1.96
CA ARG A 27 8.25 -3.73 2.27
C ARG A 27 8.80 -4.39 1.01
N LYS A 28 10.09 -4.76 1.04
CA LYS A 28 10.70 -5.60 0.01
C LYS A 28 10.12 -7.01 0.13
N MET A 29 9.40 -7.45 -0.88
CA MET A 29 8.81 -8.80 -0.93
C MET A 29 9.55 -9.70 -1.91
N ILE A 30 10.10 -9.14 -2.98
CA ILE A 30 10.81 -9.88 -4.02
C ILE A 30 12.14 -9.19 -4.31
N SER A 31 13.23 -9.95 -4.32
CA SER A 31 14.55 -9.46 -4.69
C SER A 31 14.70 -9.33 -6.21
N GLY A 32 15.44 -8.32 -6.66
CA GLY A 32 15.68 -8.06 -8.09
C GLY A 32 14.59 -7.24 -8.77
N THR A 33 14.65 -7.19 -10.10
CA THR A 33 13.69 -6.48 -10.97
C THR A 33 12.62 -7.44 -11.45
N ILE A 34 11.36 -6.99 -11.45
CA ILE A 34 10.20 -7.75 -11.92
C ILE A 34 9.72 -7.17 -13.25
N THR A 35 9.67 -7.99 -14.28
CA THR A 35 9.13 -7.63 -15.60
C THR A 35 7.60 -7.52 -15.55
N ARG A 36 7.00 -6.86 -16.55
CA ARG A 36 5.53 -6.76 -16.68
C ARG A 36 4.86 -8.15 -16.69
N ALA A 37 5.37 -9.07 -17.52
CA ALA A 37 4.82 -10.43 -17.62
C ALA A 37 4.86 -11.17 -16.28
N GLN A 38 5.96 -11.06 -15.52
CA GLN A 38 6.06 -11.64 -14.19
C GLN A 38 5.08 -11.00 -13.19
N ARG A 39 4.81 -9.68 -13.29
CA ARG A 39 3.80 -9.01 -12.43
C ARG A 39 2.39 -9.51 -12.74
N GLU A 40 2.06 -9.68 -14.02
CA GLU A 40 0.78 -10.26 -14.45
C GLU A 40 0.63 -11.71 -13.97
N ASP A 41 1.69 -12.52 -14.08
CA ASP A 41 1.69 -13.89 -13.55
C ASP A 41 1.48 -13.91 -12.04
N LEU A 42 2.13 -13.01 -11.28
CA LEU A 42 1.94 -12.87 -9.83
C LEU A 42 0.51 -12.49 -9.47
N GLN A 43 -0.08 -11.55 -10.20
CA GLN A 43 -1.46 -11.11 -10.01
C GLN A 43 -2.45 -12.24 -10.27
N GLN A 44 -2.29 -12.93 -11.38
CA GLN A 44 -3.17 -14.05 -11.75
C GLN A 44 -3.02 -15.21 -10.76
N TRP A 45 -1.79 -15.63 -10.48
CA TRP A 45 -1.51 -16.76 -9.59
C TRP A 45 -2.04 -16.50 -8.18
N SER A 46 -1.80 -15.30 -7.64
CA SER A 46 -2.34 -14.92 -6.34
C SER A 46 -3.87 -14.99 -6.31
N CYS A 47 -4.55 -14.48 -7.34
CA CYS A 47 -6.01 -14.53 -7.42
C CYS A 47 -6.53 -15.98 -7.47
N LEU A 48 -5.98 -16.80 -8.36
CA LEU A 48 -6.38 -18.20 -8.55
C LEU A 48 -6.16 -19.02 -7.27
N CYS A 49 -5.03 -18.84 -6.59
CA CYS A 49 -4.77 -19.50 -5.31
C CYS A 49 -5.80 -19.13 -4.25
N GLN A 50 -6.25 -17.86 -4.20
CA GLN A 50 -7.27 -17.48 -3.22
C GLN A 50 -8.66 -17.97 -3.57
N LEU A 51 -9.05 -17.96 -4.84
CA LEU A 51 -10.32 -18.57 -5.25
C LEU A 51 -10.33 -20.08 -4.96
N ALA A 52 -9.21 -20.77 -5.18
CA ALA A 52 -9.07 -22.19 -4.86
C ALA A 52 -9.11 -22.44 -3.35
N SER A 53 -8.47 -21.59 -2.53
CA SER A 53 -8.42 -21.77 -1.07
C SER A 53 -9.79 -21.66 -0.39
N ILE A 54 -10.71 -20.91 -0.99
CA ILE A 54 -12.11 -20.78 -0.53
C ILE A 54 -13.08 -21.71 -1.27
N GLY A 55 -12.59 -22.57 -2.17
CA GLY A 55 -13.42 -23.47 -2.96
C GLY A 55 -14.36 -22.76 -3.94
N ALA A 56 -14.05 -21.53 -4.33
CA ALA A 56 -14.89 -20.73 -5.23
C ALA A 56 -14.62 -21.01 -6.71
N LEU A 57 -13.65 -21.86 -7.05
CA LEU A 57 -13.18 -22.03 -8.42
C LEU A 57 -12.96 -23.51 -8.74
N GLU A 58 -13.44 -23.92 -9.91
CA GLU A 58 -13.34 -25.30 -10.39
C GLU A 58 -11.97 -25.57 -11.05
N HIS A 59 -11.51 -26.81 -10.96
CA HIS A 59 -10.26 -27.28 -11.58
C HIS A 59 -10.55 -28.41 -12.59
N PRO A 60 -9.73 -28.56 -13.66
CA PRO A 60 -8.52 -27.79 -13.98
C PRO A 60 -8.82 -26.46 -14.68
N ILE A 61 -7.88 -25.53 -14.58
CA ILE A 61 -7.92 -24.23 -15.28
C ILE A 61 -6.67 -24.13 -16.11
N SER A 62 -6.83 -23.79 -17.39
CA SER A 62 -5.70 -23.37 -18.20
C SER A 62 -5.71 -21.86 -18.35
N SER A 63 -4.52 -21.29 -18.44
CA SER A 63 -4.34 -19.88 -18.71
C SER A 63 -3.29 -19.71 -19.80
N ALA A 64 -3.61 -18.87 -20.77
CA ALA A 64 -2.71 -18.45 -21.82
C ALA A 64 -2.59 -16.92 -21.84
N PRO A 65 -1.46 -16.37 -22.34
CA PRO A 65 -1.40 -14.98 -22.77
C PRO A 65 -2.54 -14.67 -23.73
N GLY A 66 -3.20 -13.54 -23.52
CA GLY A 66 -4.20 -13.03 -24.45
C GLY A 66 -3.57 -12.13 -25.52
N GLY A 67 -4.39 -11.23 -26.05
CA GLY A 67 -3.97 -10.18 -26.98
C GLY A 67 -3.88 -8.84 -26.27
N ASP A 68 -4.46 -7.81 -26.89
CA ASP A 68 -4.70 -6.51 -26.26
C ASP A 68 -5.97 -5.92 -26.89
N PRO A 69 -7.16 -6.06 -26.27
CA PRO A 69 -7.52 -6.89 -25.10
C PRO A 69 -7.89 -8.35 -25.45
N PRO A 70 -7.86 -9.34 -24.51
CA PRO A 70 -7.55 -9.26 -23.07
C PRO A 70 -6.08 -9.57 -22.74
N ASP A 71 -5.59 -9.23 -21.55
CA ASP A 71 -4.24 -9.62 -21.07
C ASP A 71 -4.05 -11.15 -21.01
N ARG A 72 -5.10 -11.89 -20.58
CA ARG A 72 -5.07 -13.34 -20.39
C ARG A 72 -6.37 -13.97 -20.90
N VAL A 73 -6.30 -15.26 -21.21
CA VAL A 73 -7.50 -16.08 -21.47
C VAL A 73 -7.50 -17.23 -20.48
N TRP A 74 -8.57 -17.35 -19.71
CA TRP A 74 -8.80 -18.51 -18.82
C TRP A 74 -9.71 -19.49 -19.52
N THR A 75 -9.41 -20.78 -19.43
CA THR A 75 -10.29 -21.85 -19.94
C THR A 75 -10.57 -22.86 -18.84
N ILE A 76 -11.87 -23.15 -18.63
CA ILE A 76 -12.37 -24.15 -17.67
C ILE A 76 -13.41 -24.99 -18.40
N GLY A 77 -13.15 -26.29 -18.53
CA GLY A 77 -13.94 -27.16 -19.40
C GLY A 77 -13.92 -26.65 -20.85
N ASP A 78 -15.11 -26.48 -21.43
CA ASP A 78 -15.30 -26.03 -22.83
C ASP A 78 -15.49 -24.51 -22.96
N ARG A 79 -15.27 -23.76 -21.88
CA ARG A 79 -15.50 -22.31 -21.84
C ARG A 79 -14.22 -21.53 -21.63
N SER A 80 -14.18 -20.38 -22.28
CA SER A 80 -13.08 -19.43 -22.19
C SER A 80 -13.60 -18.05 -21.80
N TRP A 81 -12.81 -17.34 -20.99
CA TRP A 81 -13.06 -15.97 -20.57
C TRP A 81 -11.83 -15.12 -20.86
N GLY A 82 -12.03 -13.98 -21.49
CA GLY A 82 -11.03 -12.94 -21.60
C GLY A 82 -10.86 -12.21 -20.27
N VAL A 83 -9.64 -12.19 -19.76
CA VAL A 83 -9.28 -11.74 -18.42
C VAL A 83 -8.35 -10.54 -18.51
N GLU A 84 -8.86 -9.41 -18.06
CA GLU A 84 -8.07 -8.19 -17.95
C GLU A 84 -7.48 -8.06 -16.54
N LEU A 85 -6.20 -7.69 -16.48
CA LEU A 85 -5.49 -7.50 -15.22
C LEU A 85 -5.27 -6.01 -14.99
N THR A 86 -5.63 -5.54 -13.80
CA THR A 86 -5.38 -4.14 -13.44
C THR A 86 -5.12 -3.97 -11.95
N GLU A 87 -4.52 -2.84 -11.60
CA GLU A 87 -4.22 -2.48 -10.21
C GLU A 87 -5.04 -1.26 -9.79
N LEU A 88 -5.60 -1.31 -8.58
CA LEU A 88 -6.08 -0.13 -7.86
C LEU A 88 -4.98 0.27 -6.88
N THR A 89 -4.47 1.49 -7.06
CA THR A 89 -3.31 1.97 -6.29
C THR A 89 -3.50 3.43 -5.99
N ILE A 90 -2.95 3.89 -4.88
CA ILE A 90 -2.92 5.32 -4.55
C ILE A 90 -1.75 5.96 -5.32
N GLN A 91 -1.92 6.23 -6.62
CA GLN A 91 -0.79 6.60 -7.50
C GLN A 91 -0.05 7.87 -7.05
N GLU A 92 -0.78 8.92 -6.68
CA GLU A 92 -0.20 10.18 -6.17
C GLU A 92 0.63 9.92 -4.90
N PHE A 93 0.11 9.08 -4.00
CA PHE A 93 0.81 8.65 -2.81
C PHE A 93 2.05 7.82 -3.14
N ARG A 94 1.95 6.83 -4.03
CA ARG A 94 3.10 6.02 -4.48
C ARG A 94 4.19 6.90 -5.10
N SER A 95 3.84 7.98 -5.79
CA SER A 95 4.80 8.94 -6.37
C SER A 95 5.49 9.81 -5.31
N GLY A 96 4.77 10.25 -4.28
CA GLY A 96 5.33 10.93 -3.10
C GLY A 96 6.25 9.98 -2.33
N LEU A 97 5.76 8.79 -2.02
CA LEU A 97 6.50 7.73 -1.36
C LEU A 97 7.77 7.33 -2.12
N ALA A 98 7.73 7.24 -3.46
CA ALA A 98 8.92 6.94 -4.26
C ALA A 98 10.07 7.93 -4.05
N ARG A 99 9.75 9.22 -3.81
CA ARG A 99 10.75 10.24 -3.50
C ARG A 99 11.33 10.05 -2.10
N VAL A 100 10.46 9.87 -1.09
CA VAL A 100 10.88 9.61 0.29
C VAL A 100 11.75 8.34 0.35
N ARG A 101 11.34 7.26 -0.34
CA ARG A 101 12.11 6.02 -0.50
C ARG A 101 13.50 6.27 -1.07
N SER A 102 13.62 7.15 -2.06
CA SER A 102 14.91 7.45 -2.68
C SER A 102 15.85 8.10 -1.66
N VAL A 103 15.34 9.03 -0.86
CA VAL A 103 16.10 9.65 0.24
C VAL A 103 16.45 8.61 1.31
N SER A 104 15.47 7.86 1.84
CA SER A 104 15.68 6.84 2.86
C SER A 104 16.73 5.80 2.46
N ARG A 105 16.78 5.38 1.19
CA ARG A 105 17.78 4.43 0.68
C ARG A 105 19.19 5.01 0.64
N VAL A 106 19.32 6.30 0.35
CA VAL A 106 20.63 6.98 0.41
C VAL A 106 21.07 7.11 1.87
N VAL A 107 20.15 7.50 2.77
CA VAL A 107 20.44 7.56 4.22
C VAL A 107 20.87 6.20 4.75
N GLN A 108 20.15 5.11 4.42
CA GLN A 108 20.52 3.75 4.82
C GLN A 108 21.95 3.43 4.39
N ARG A 109 22.29 3.67 3.12
CA ARG A 109 23.63 3.39 2.60
C ARG A 109 24.71 4.18 3.33
N LEU A 110 24.47 5.46 3.59
CA LEU A 110 25.40 6.31 4.33
C LEU A 110 25.61 5.83 5.78
N ILE A 111 24.55 5.32 6.43
CA ILE A 111 24.65 4.71 7.76
C ILE A 111 25.47 3.41 7.70
N ASP A 112 25.20 2.56 6.70
CA ASP A 112 25.90 1.27 6.51
C ASP A 112 27.39 1.45 6.21
N GLU A 113 27.79 2.58 5.60
CA GLU A 113 29.18 2.94 5.28
C GLU A 113 29.99 3.37 6.53
N GLU A 114 29.35 3.80 7.62
CA GLU A 114 29.99 4.29 8.86
C GLU A 114 29.44 3.59 10.13
N PRO A 115 29.51 2.25 10.24
CA PRO A 115 28.78 1.50 11.28
C PRO A 115 29.16 1.90 12.72
N ASP A 116 30.42 2.26 12.97
CA ASP A 116 30.90 2.68 14.29
C ASP A 116 30.26 4.01 14.75
N ARG A 117 29.96 4.91 13.80
CA ARG A 117 29.34 6.21 14.08
C ARG A 117 27.86 6.08 14.46
N PHE A 118 27.20 5.01 14.02
CA PHE A 118 25.77 4.78 14.20
C PHE A 118 25.47 3.58 15.11
N VAL A 119 26.41 3.20 15.98
CA VAL A 119 26.22 2.07 16.92
C VAL A 119 25.02 2.28 17.85
N HIS A 120 24.67 3.52 18.17
CA HIS A 120 23.48 3.85 18.98
C HIS A 120 22.17 3.54 18.26
N LEU A 121 22.16 3.43 16.93
CA LEU A 121 20.98 3.08 16.14
C LEU A 121 20.76 1.56 16.02
N GLN A 122 21.62 0.74 16.63
CA GLN A 122 21.37 -0.71 16.70
C GLN A 122 20.02 -0.97 17.37
N GLU A 123 19.26 -1.90 16.80
CA GLU A 123 17.89 -2.21 17.22
C GLU A 123 16.93 -1.01 17.10
N ARG A 124 17.24 0.00 16.27
CA ARG A 124 16.40 1.16 16.01
C ARG A 124 16.03 1.29 14.53
N VAL A 125 14.91 1.98 14.30
CA VAL A 125 14.37 2.28 12.98
C VAL A 125 14.34 3.79 12.80
N VAL A 126 15.03 4.30 11.77
CA VAL A 126 14.95 5.71 11.36
C VAL A 126 13.78 5.87 10.39
N SER A 127 12.72 6.51 10.84
CA SER A 127 11.55 6.84 10.05
C SER A 127 11.74 8.20 9.37
N VAL A 128 11.77 8.22 8.03
CA VAL A 128 11.82 9.45 7.23
C VAL A 128 10.50 9.59 6.52
N GLY A 129 9.72 10.63 6.80
CA GLY A 129 8.42 10.78 6.16
C GLY A 129 8.04 12.20 5.79
N ASP A 130 7.09 12.32 4.87
CA ASP A 130 6.54 13.61 4.46
C ASP A 130 5.50 14.09 5.49
N SER A 131 5.73 15.27 6.08
CA SER A 131 4.85 15.89 7.09
C SER A 131 3.50 16.31 6.54
N ASN A 132 3.42 16.61 5.24
CA ASN A 132 2.28 17.29 4.66
C ASN A 132 1.48 16.35 3.76
N ALA A 133 0.53 15.63 4.37
CA ALA A 133 -0.43 14.75 3.69
C ALA A 133 -1.33 15.47 2.64
N SER A 134 -1.27 16.80 2.50
CA SER A 134 -2.26 17.56 1.74
C SER A 134 -1.74 18.55 0.67
N ALA A 135 -0.52 19.12 0.71
CA ALA A 135 -0.23 20.20 -0.27
C ALA A 135 1.22 20.62 -0.54
N SER A 136 2.24 20.14 0.18
CA SER A 136 3.62 20.54 -0.13
C SER A 136 4.42 19.34 -0.56
N HIS A 137 4.55 19.17 -1.88
CA HIS A 137 5.56 18.29 -2.41
C HIS A 137 6.91 18.65 -1.78
N PHE A 138 7.58 17.67 -1.20
CA PHE A 138 9.03 17.66 -1.18
C PHE A 138 9.53 17.98 -2.61
N THR A 139 9.92 19.24 -2.82
CA THR A 139 10.26 19.84 -4.13
C THR A 139 11.75 19.79 -4.40
N THR A 140 12.54 19.44 -3.40
CA THR A 140 14.00 19.45 -3.47
C THR A 140 14.48 18.35 -4.41
N ARG A 141 15.01 18.74 -5.58
CA ARG A 141 15.64 17.82 -6.54
C ARG A 141 16.98 17.24 -6.05
N ASN A 142 17.53 17.79 -4.96
CA ASN A 142 18.83 17.39 -4.43
C ASN A 142 18.69 16.35 -3.31
N PHE A 143 18.31 15.13 -3.69
CA PHE A 143 18.09 14.02 -2.76
C PHE A 143 19.34 13.66 -1.94
N SER A 144 20.53 13.77 -2.53
CA SER A 144 21.79 13.47 -1.85
C SER A 144 22.06 14.44 -0.71
N LEU A 145 21.89 15.74 -0.94
CA LEU A 145 22.10 16.74 0.11
C LEU A 145 21.13 16.53 1.29
N VAL A 146 19.84 16.27 1.01
CA VAL A 146 18.87 16.01 2.07
C VAL A 146 19.22 14.72 2.82
N ALA A 147 19.63 13.66 2.11
CA ALA A 147 20.06 12.43 2.76
C ALA A 147 21.31 12.61 3.65
N GLU A 148 22.29 13.41 3.23
CA GLU A 148 23.44 13.76 4.03
C GLU A 148 23.06 14.56 5.29
N GLN A 149 22.14 15.52 5.15
CA GLN A 149 21.61 16.28 6.29
C GLN A 149 20.87 15.38 7.29
N ILE A 150 20.07 14.42 6.79
CA ILE A 150 19.39 13.45 7.64
C ILE A 150 20.41 12.56 8.35
N ARG A 151 21.39 12.01 7.62
CA ARG A 151 22.51 11.23 8.18
C ARG A 151 23.18 11.99 9.32
N ASP A 152 23.56 13.24 9.08
CA ASP A 152 24.27 14.05 10.08
C ASP A 152 23.41 14.37 11.29
N ALA A 153 22.11 14.60 11.09
CA ALA A 153 21.18 14.80 12.19
C ALA A 153 21.06 13.53 13.05
N VAL A 154 20.89 12.34 12.45
CA VAL A 154 20.73 11.08 13.21
C VAL A 154 22.02 10.52 13.79
N ALA A 155 23.17 11.12 13.44
CA ALA A 155 24.45 10.81 14.08
C ALA A 155 24.50 11.31 15.53
N GLU A 156 23.69 12.32 15.89
CA GLU A 156 23.51 12.75 17.27
C GLU A 156 22.48 11.82 17.95
N ASP A 157 22.86 11.09 19.01
CA ASP A 157 21.89 10.25 19.71
C ASP A 157 20.90 11.10 20.51
N ARG A 158 19.66 11.20 20.02
CA ARG A 158 18.52 11.83 20.73
C ARG A 158 17.54 10.80 21.32
N GLY A 159 17.94 9.53 21.43
CA GLY A 159 17.08 8.43 21.87
C GLY A 159 16.09 7.95 20.80
N CYS A 160 15.05 7.21 21.22
CA CYS A 160 13.93 6.85 20.36
C CYS A 160 12.57 7.31 20.93
N LEU A 161 11.54 7.42 20.08
CA LEU A 161 10.22 7.94 20.44
C LEU A 161 9.55 7.12 21.57
N GLN A 162 9.76 5.81 21.59
CA GLN A 162 9.16 4.90 22.57
C GLN A 162 9.78 5.03 23.96
N ASP A 163 11.04 5.46 24.07
CA ASP A 163 11.69 5.65 25.37
C ASP A 163 11.00 6.75 26.19
N ASN A 164 10.26 7.65 25.53
CA ASN A 164 9.46 8.68 26.21
C ASN A 164 8.20 8.14 26.89
N PHE A 165 7.67 6.99 26.44
CA PHE A 165 6.44 6.43 27.02
C PHE A 165 6.73 5.58 28.26
N ASP A 166 7.92 4.98 28.33
CA ASP A 166 8.40 4.18 29.45
C ASP A 166 8.90 5.11 30.59
N GLY A 167 7.97 5.73 31.33
CA GLY A 167 8.32 6.48 32.56
C GLY A 167 7.53 7.76 32.84
N ILE A 168 6.60 8.17 31.96
CA ILE A 168 5.73 9.31 32.26
C ILE A 168 4.62 8.84 33.21
N PRO A 169 4.56 9.34 34.47
CA PRO A 169 3.46 9.01 35.36
C PRO A 169 2.14 9.48 34.73
N PRO A 170 1.07 8.65 34.76
CA PRO A 170 -0.22 9.05 34.24
C PRO A 170 -0.72 10.30 34.96
N GLY A 171 -1.32 11.22 34.23
CA GLY A 171 -2.08 12.33 34.81
C GLY A 171 -3.34 11.83 35.54
N ASP A 172 -4.04 12.75 36.18
CA ASP A 172 -5.28 12.45 36.93
C ASP A 172 -6.39 11.81 36.05
N ASP A 173 -6.29 11.90 34.72
CA ASP A 173 -7.16 11.31 33.71
C ASP A 173 -6.60 10.01 33.08
N GLY A 174 -5.45 9.53 33.54
CA GLY A 174 -4.76 8.37 32.98
C GLY A 174 -3.92 8.67 31.73
N LEU A 175 -3.85 9.91 31.27
CA LEU A 175 -3.08 10.32 30.10
C LEU A 175 -1.81 11.11 30.51
N PRO A 176 -0.69 10.99 29.78
CA PRO A 176 0.50 11.80 30.00
C PRO A 176 0.17 13.30 29.87
N ARG A 177 0.48 14.11 30.90
CA ARG A 177 0.26 15.58 30.86
C ARG A 177 1.17 16.29 29.85
N GLU A 178 2.39 15.79 29.69
CA GLU A 178 3.36 16.26 28.70
C GLU A 178 4.11 15.07 28.13
N ILE A 179 4.13 14.96 26.80
CA ILE A 179 4.99 14.01 26.09
C ILE A 179 6.23 14.82 25.66
N PRO A 180 7.46 14.44 26.06
CA PRO A 180 8.68 15.10 25.59
C PRO A 180 8.76 15.05 24.05
N TYR A 181 8.49 16.17 23.40
CA TYR A 181 8.38 16.24 21.93
C TYR A 181 9.72 16.19 21.17
N THR A 182 10.85 16.07 21.87
CA THR A 182 12.21 16.21 21.33
C THR A 182 13.03 14.91 21.31
N HIS A 183 12.73 13.93 22.15
CA HIS A 183 13.45 12.66 22.18
C HIS A 183 13.00 11.76 21.03
N GLY A 184 13.95 11.20 20.29
CA GLY A 184 13.69 10.42 19.08
C GLY A 184 13.17 11.24 17.89
N ARG A 185 12.98 12.56 18.02
CA ARG A 185 12.54 13.43 16.92
C ARG A 185 13.66 14.35 16.47
N TYR A 186 14.00 14.28 15.19
CA TYR A 186 15.11 15.01 14.59
C TYR A 186 14.67 16.25 13.82
N GLY A 187 13.35 16.47 13.75
CA GLY A 187 12.74 17.67 13.19
C GLY A 187 12.34 17.51 11.73
N ASP A 188 12.14 18.65 11.07
CA ASP A 188 11.90 18.75 9.64
C ASP A 188 13.23 19.04 8.94
N ILE A 189 13.66 18.13 8.07
CA ILE A 189 14.89 18.23 7.29
C ILE A 189 14.51 18.20 5.81
N GLY A 190 14.56 19.39 5.19
CA GLY A 190 14.25 19.54 3.76
C GLY A 190 12.78 19.29 3.41
N GLY A 191 11.84 19.38 4.35
CA GLY A 191 10.43 19.02 4.17
C GLY A 191 10.11 17.58 4.55
N LEU A 192 11.05 16.86 5.17
CA LEU A 192 10.86 15.50 5.66
C LEU A 192 10.97 15.46 7.18
N VAL A 193 9.97 14.90 7.84
CA VAL A 193 10.00 14.59 9.26
C VAL A 193 10.90 13.38 9.47
N VAL A 194 11.87 13.54 10.35
CA VAL A 194 12.76 12.45 10.76
C VAL A 194 12.52 12.10 12.21
N ALA A 195 12.30 10.81 12.45
CA ALA A 195 12.14 10.24 13.78
C ALA A 195 12.88 8.90 13.90
N VAL A 196 13.17 8.50 15.13
CA VAL A 196 13.79 7.21 15.45
C VAL A 196 12.87 6.45 16.39
N ASP A 197 12.52 5.24 15.97
CA ASP A 197 11.65 4.30 16.68
C ASP A 197 12.45 3.08 17.14
N ARG A 198 11.94 2.35 18.13
CA ARG A 198 12.48 1.05 18.54
C ARG A 198 12.23 0.01 17.43
N GLY A 199 13.28 -0.69 17.04
CA GLY A 199 13.28 -1.80 16.09
C GLY A 199 13.23 -3.16 16.77
N ALA A 200 13.54 -4.21 16.02
CA ALA A 200 13.63 -5.56 16.57
C ALA A 200 14.96 -5.74 17.33
N LEU A 201 14.93 -6.50 18.43
CA LEU A 201 16.14 -6.89 19.16
C LEU A 201 17.12 -7.61 18.22
N GLY A 202 18.40 -7.27 18.32
CA GLY A 202 19.48 -7.77 17.47
C GLY A 202 19.45 -7.30 16.01
N SER A 203 18.57 -6.36 15.62
CA SER A 203 18.52 -5.86 14.24
C SER A 203 19.52 -4.73 13.99
N SER A 204 20.06 -4.68 12.78
CA SER A 204 20.86 -3.55 12.31
C SER A 204 20.00 -2.28 12.15
N PRO A 205 20.61 -1.08 12.22
CA PRO A 205 19.92 0.17 11.96
C PRO A 205 19.17 0.10 10.63
N THR A 206 17.87 0.39 10.65
CA THR A 206 17.05 0.34 9.44
C THR A 206 16.42 1.70 9.18
N VAL A 207 16.52 2.21 7.96
CA VAL A 207 15.87 3.45 7.53
C VAL A 207 14.66 3.09 6.69
N VAL A 208 13.51 3.63 7.08
CA VAL A 208 12.23 3.37 6.43
C VAL A 208 11.62 4.67 5.92
N ALA A 209 10.96 4.59 4.77
CA ALA A 209 10.12 5.67 4.29
C ALA A 209 8.76 5.59 4.99
N GLY A 210 8.33 6.70 5.57
CA GLY A 210 7.00 6.91 6.15
C GLY A 210 6.23 7.95 5.34
N ALA A 211 4.92 7.85 5.37
CA ALA A 211 4.04 8.90 4.88
C ALA A 211 2.67 8.69 5.51
N SER A 212 2.05 9.79 5.89
CA SER A 212 0.65 9.79 6.26
C SER A 212 -0.19 10.04 5.01
N PHE A 213 -1.39 9.47 4.96
CA PHE A 213 -2.31 9.78 3.89
C PHE A 213 -3.75 9.76 4.37
N GLN A 214 -4.56 10.43 3.58
CA GLN A 214 -6.00 10.53 3.74
C GLN A 214 -6.64 9.95 2.49
N LEU A 215 -7.67 9.15 2.64
CA LEU A 215 -8.51 8.66 1.55
C LEU A 215 -9.96 8.96 1.86
N LEU A 216 -10.64 9.60 0.93
CA LEU A 216 -12.10 9.67 0.92
C LEU A 216 -12.68 8.50 0.14
N ALA A 217 -13.81 7.97 0.62
CA ALA A 217 -14.54 6.92 -0.06
C ALA A 217 -14.97 7.33 -1.47
N SER A 218 -15.38 8.60 -1.65
CA SER A 218 -15.70 9.16 -2.97
C SER A 218 -14.52 9.11 -3.93
N GLU A 219 -13.32 9.46 -3.50
CA GLU A 219 -12.11 9.45 -4.34
C GLU A 219 -11.72 8.04 -4.76
N VAL A 220 -11.83 7.07 -3.83
CA VAL A 220 -11.58 5.67 -4.12
C VAL A 220 -12.61 5.12 -5.10
N ARG A 221 -13.89 5.46 -4.90
CA ARG A 221 -14.98 5.08 -5.83
C ARG A 221 -14.73 5.63 -7.21
N ASP A 222 -14.41 6.92 -7.33
CA ASP A 222 -14.25 7.58 -8.62
C ASP A 222 -13.06 6.98 -9.39
N ARG A 223 -11.93 6.71 -8.71
CA ARG A 223 -10.78 5.98 -9.28
C ARG A 223 -11.12 4.54 -9.68
N LEU A 224 -11.89 3.83 -8.86
CA LEU A 224 -12.36 2.48 -9.17
C LEU A 224 -13.21 2.48 -10.44
N VAL A 225 -14.18 3.39 -10.53
CA VAL A 225 -15.11 3.51 -11.67
C VAL A 225 -14.35 3.87 -12.94
N GLU A 226 -13.48 4.89 -12.90
CA GLU A 226 -12.65 5.30 -14.03
C GLU A 226 -11.82 4.11 -14.53
N ARG A 227 -11.11 3.44 -13.63
CA ARG A 227 -10.27 2.30 -13.98
C ARG A 227 -11.06 1.18 -14.64
N LEU A 228 -12.23 0.82 -14.11
CA LEU A 228 -13.03 -0.28 -14.66
C LEU A 228 -13.65 0.10 -16.02
N LYS A 229 -14.06 1.35 -16.20
CA LYS A 229 -14.56 1.84 -17.49
C LYS A 229 -13.48 1.82 -18.57
N ASP A 230 -12.25 2.18 -18.24
CA ASP A 230 -11.13 2.13 -19.19
C ASP A 230 -10.86 0.70 -19.71
N LYS A 231 -11.15 -0.29 -18.87
CA LYS A 231 -10.99 -1.73 -19.14
C LYS A 231 -12.22 -2.38 -19.76
N ASP A 232 -13.37 -1.69 -19.78
CA ASP A 232 -14.63 -2.20 -20.33
C ASP A 232 -14.62 -2.16 -21.86
N ARG A 233 -14.02 -3.17 -22.47
CA ARG A 233 -13.80 -3.27 -23.92
C ARG A 233 -14.22 -4.63 -24.45
N PRO A 234 -14.60 -4.74 -25.73
CA PRO A 234 -14.88 -6.04 -26.35
C PRO A 234 -13.70 -7.01 -26.16
N GLY A 235 -13.99 -8.23 -25.73
CA GLY A 235 -12.98 -9.25 -25.43
C GLY A 235 -12.58 -9.34 -23.95
N ASN A 236 -12.94 -8.35 -23.13
CA ASN A 236 -12.78 -8.41 -21.67
C ASN A 236 -14.06 -8.90 -21.01
N ASP A 237 -14.12 -10.19 -20.71
CA ASP A 237 -15.26 -10.80 -20.02
C ASP A 237 -15.19 -10.57 -18.51
N ILE A 238 -13.98 -10.60 -17.94
CA ILE A 238 -13.75 -10.43 -16.52
C ILE A 238 -12.56 -9.52 -16.23
N VAL A 239 -12.60 -8.83 -15.09
CA VAL A 239 -11.49 -8.03 -14.59
C VAL A 239 -11.02 -8.55 -13.25
N ILE A 240 -9.71 -8.71 -13.11
CA ILE A 240 -9.05 -8.92 -11.82
C ILE A 240 -8.40 -7.60 -11.41
N LEU A 241 -8.94 -7.00 -10.37
CA LEU A 241 -8.42 -5.80 -9.74
C LEU A 241 -7.55 -6.17 -8.53
N THR A 242 -6.29 -5.75 -8.52
CA THR A 242 -5.37 -6.06 -7.43
C THR A 242 -4.95 -4.84 -6.65
N THR A 243 -4.93 -4.95 -5.33
CA THR A 243 -4.24 -4.03 -4.42
C THR A 243 -2.99 -4.69 -3.85
N GLY A 244 -2.00 -3.89 -3.47
CA GLY A 244 -0.80 -4.37 -2.77
C GLY A 244 0.20 -5.15 -3.63
N LEU A 245 0.02 -5.20 -4.95
CA LEU A 245 0.93 -5.88 -5.87
C LEU A 245 2.34 -5.24 -5.81
N PRO A 246 3.43 -6.03 -5.80
CA PRO A 246 4.79 -5.50 -5.86
C PRO A 246 5.03 -4.63 -7.09
N ASP A 247 5.83 -3.59 -6.95
CA ASP A 247 6.33 -2.78 -8.06
C ASP A 247 7.44 -3.50 -8.85
N SER A 248 7.98 -2.83 -9.89
CA SER A 248 9.06 -3.38 -10.73
C SER A 248 10.36 -3.66 -9.97
N ASN A 249 10.51 -3.16 -8.74
CA ASN A 249 11.65 -3.39 -7.88
C ASN A 249 11.33 -4.38 -6.73
N GLY A 250 10.15 -5.00 -6.76
CA GLY A 250 9.69 -5.99 -5.81
C GLY A 250 9.25 -5.44 -4.45
N TYR A 251 8.92 -4.15 -4.39
CA TYR A 251 8.40 -3.51 -3.19
C TYR A 251 6.87 -3.44 -3.20
N THR A 252 6.24 -3.75 -2.06
CA THR A 252 4.82 -3.53 -1.86
C THR A 252 4.56 -2.26 -1.06
N CYS A 253 3.36 -1.69 -1.23
CA CYS A 253 2.84 -0.66 -0.35
C CYS A 253 1.72 -1.28 0.48
N PRO A 254 1.95 -1.60 1.76
CA PRO A 254 0.93 -2.18 2.64
C PRO A 254 -0.37 -1.36 2.70
N LEU A 255 -0.27 -0.06 2.47
CA LEU A 255 -1.39 0.87 2.50
C LEU A 255 -2.44 0.62 1.44
N ASP A 256 -2.09 -0.06 0.35
CA ASP A 256 -3.07 -0.47 -0.64
C ASP A 256 -4.12 -1.45 -0.06
N LYS A 257 -3.84 -2.10 1.08
CA LYS A 257 -4.86 -2.86 1.81
C LYS A 257 -6.04 -1.97 2.23
N TRP A 258 -5.81 -0.71 2.58
CA TRP A 258 -6.88 0.19 2.97
C TRP A 258 -7.78 0.58 1.79
N LEU A 259 -7.26 0.56 0.55
CA LEU A 259 -8.11 0.66 -0.64
C LEU A 259 -9.05 -0.54 -0.76
N PHE A 260 -8.53 -1.74 -0.54
CA PHE A 260 -9.35 -2.95 -0.51
C PHE A 260 -10.46 -2.83 0.54
N ASP A 261 -10.09 -2.55 1.79
CA ASP A 261 -11.04 -2.46 2.89
C ASP A 261 -12.11 -1.40 2.61
N MET A 262 -11.71 -0.22 2.11
CA MET A 262 -12.64 0.86 1.81
C MET A 262 -13.64 0.50 0.71
N VAL A 263 -13.20 -0.17 -0.36
CA VAL A 263 -14.08 -0.61 -1.45
C VAL A 263 -15.19 -1.53 -0.93
N PHE A 264 -14.85 -2.48 -0.06
CA PHE A 264 -15.82 -3.44 0.44
C PHE A 264 -16.67 -2.91 1.60
N GLN A 265 -16.06 -2.25 2.59
CA GLN A 265 -16.78 -1.69 3.76
C GLN A 265 -17.85 -0.68 3.35
N HIS A 266 -17.61 0.07 2.28
CA HIS A 266 -18.54 1.09 1.78
C HIS A 266 -19.26 0.70 0.48
N ASN A 267 -19.12 -0.56 0.04
CA ASN A 267 -19.78 -1.11 -1.14
C ASN A 267 -19.63 -0.20 -2.38
N LEU A 268 -18.41 0.26 -2.64
CA LEU A 268 -18.12 1.28 -3.66
C LEU A 268 -18.35 0.77 -5.10
N GLY A 269 -18.46 -0.54 -5.29
CA GLY A 269 -18.78 -1.18 -6.57
C GLY A 269 -20.27 -1.19 -6.95
N SER A 270 -21.16 -0.89 -6.01
CA SER A 270 -22.62 -1.10 -6.17
C SER A 270 -23.28 -0.34 -7.33
N SER A 271 -22.68 0.77 -7.76
CA SER A 271 -23.22 1.62 -8.83
C SER A 271 -22.61 1.35 -10.21
N LEU A 272 -21.71 0.37 -10.33
CA LEU A 272 -21.04 0.06 -11.58
C LEU A 272 -22.02 -0.44 -12.65
N LYS A 273 -21.85 0.08 -13.86
CA LYS A 273 -22.53 -0.37 -15.08
C LYS A 273 -21.47 -0.53 -16.16
N LEU A 274 -21.30 -1.77 -16.62
CA LEU A 274 -20.28 -2.17 -17.59
C LEU A 274 -20.94 -2.95 -18.73
N ASP A 275 -20.55 -2.64 -19.96
CA ASP A 275 -21.15 -3.14 -21.21
C ASP A 275 -20.54 -4.45 -21.67
N HIS A 276 -19.24 -4.66 -21.47
CA HIS A 276 -18.52 -5.86 -21.90
C HIS A 276 -18.17 -6.78 -20.73
N ILE A 277 -17.73 -6.21 -19.62
CA ILE A 277 -17.33 -6.97 -18.44
C ILE A 277 -18.55 -7.57 -17.75
N SER A 278 -18.50 -8.87 -17.52
CA SER A 278 -19.52 -9.66 -16.83
C SER A 278 -19.26 -9.80 -15.33
N GLY A 279 -17.99 -9.71 -14.90
CA GLY A 279 -17.62 -9.84 -13.49
C GLY A 279 -16.31 -9.13 -13.14
N VAL A 280 -16.24 -8.57 -11.94
CA VAL A 280 -15.03 -7.95 -11.38
C VAL A 280 -14.72 -8.59 -10.04
N LEU A 281 -13.53 -9.20 -9.94
CA LEU A 281 -12.95 -9.64 -8.68
C LEU A 281 -11.92 -8.61 -8.21
N MET A 282 -11.90 -8.37 -6.91
CA MET A 282 -10.82 -7.66 -6.27
C MET A 282 -10.13 -8.55 -5.25
N HIS A 283 -8.81 -8.55 -5.26
CA HIS A 283 -8.03 -9.25 -4.25
C HIS A 283 -6.87 -8.38 -3.78
N ASN A 284 -6.47 -8.60 -2.53
CA ASN A 284 -5.30 -7.94 -1.98
C ASN A 284 -4.12 -8.91 -1.97
N TRP A 285 -3.08 -8.58 -2.73
CA TRP A 285 -1.94 -9.45 -2.97
C TRP A 285 -1.24 -9.82 -1.66
N GLY A 286 -0.83 -11.10 -1.55
CA GLY A 286 -0.15 -11.61 -0.36
C GLY A 286 -1.04 -11.76 0.88
N THR A 287 -2.37 -11.62 0.73
CA THR A 287 -3.35 -11.84 1.80
C THR A 287 -4.46 -12.78 1.32
N PRO A 288 -5.21 -13.44 2.22
CA PRO A 288 -6.35 -14.28 1.86
C PRO A 288 -7.58 -13.50 1.36
N PHE A 289 -7.51 -12.17 1.32
CA PHE A 289 -8.67 -11.34 1.03
C PHE A 289 -8.94 -11.26 -0.48
N ILE A 290 -10.13 -11.72 -0.85
CA ILE A 290 -10.69 -11.66 -2.19
C ILE A 290 -12.20 -11.43 -2.07
N GLY A 291 -12.77 -10.64 -2.97
CA GLY A 291 -14.20 -10.40 -3.02
C GLY A 291 -14.65 -10.00 -4.42
N GLN A 292 -15.95 -10.14 -4.67
CA GLN A 292 -16.56 -9.74 -5.93
C GLN A 292 -17.12 -8.33 -5.80
N ILE A 293 -16.62 -7.40 -6.61
CA ILE A 293 -17.08 -6.00 -6.65
C ILE A 293 -18.33 -5.88 -7.51
N TYR A 294 -18.35 -6.58 -8.65
CA TYR A 294 -19.39 -6.45 -9.65
C TYR A 294 -19.69 -7.80 -10.29
N ARG A 295 -20.97 -8.05 -10.56
CA ARG A 295 -21.46 -9.17 -11.35
C ARG A 295 -22.71 -8.70 -12.10
N ARG A 296 -22.73 -8.96 -13.40
CA ARG A 296 -23.93 -8.75 -14.21
C ARG A 296 -25.00 -9.78 -13.79
N PRO A 297 -26.27 -9.38 -13.65
CA PRO A 297 -27.37 -10.33 -13.47
C PRO A 297 -27.30 -11.35 -14.62
N ASP A 298 -27.27 -12.64 -14.30
CA ASP A 298 -27.16 -13.76 -15.26
C ASP A 298 -25.77 -14.01 -15.87
N ALA A 299 -24.71 -13.32 -15.42
CA ALA A 299 -23.35 -13.66 -15.83
C ALA A 299 -22.95 -15.05 -15.34
N ASP A 300 -22.40 -15.82 -16.27
CA ASP A 300 -21.77 -17.11 -16.05
C ASP A 300 -20.27 -16.92 -15.86
N LEU A 301 -19.87 -16.83 -14.58
CA LEU A 301 -18.51 -16.51 -14.17
C LEU A 301 -17.78 -17.80 -13.80
N PRO A 302 -16.45 -17.86 -13.99
CA PRO A 302 -15.69 -19.06 -13.67
C PRO A 302 -15.58 -19.32 -12.16
N TRP A 303 -16.12 -18.44 -11.31
CA TRP A 303 -16.15 -18.61 -9.86
C TRP A 303 -17.57 -18.54 -9.28
N SER A 304 -17.76 -19.25 -8.17
CA SER A 304 -18.86 -19.01 -7.24
C SER A 304 -18.62 -17.71 -6.46
N PRO A 305 -19.67 -16.97 -6.04
CA PRO A 305 -19.51 -15.76 -5.25
C PRO A 305 -18.64 -16.04 -4.01
N PRO A 306 -17.47 -15.39 -3.86
CA PRO A 306 -16.67 -15.54 -2.66
C PRO A 306 -17.46 -15.04 -1.45
N PRO A 307 -17.20 -15.58 -0.23
CA PRO A 307 -17.76 -15.00 0.98
C PRO A 307 -17.35 -13.53 1.01
N GLY A 308 -18.32 -12.64 1.25
CA GLY A 308 -18.01 -11.22 1.45
C GLY A 308 -16.93 -11.07 2.53
N PRO A 309 -16.03 -10.08 2.42
CA PRO A 309 -15.02 -9.83 3.43
C PRO A 309 -15.63 -9.47 4.80
#